data_AF-A0A8H5MR44-F1
#
_entry.id   AF-A0A8H5MR44-F1
#
_cell.length_a   1.000
_cell.length_b   1.000
_cell.length_c   1.000
_cell.angle_alpha   90.00
_cell.angle_beta   90.00
_cell.angle_gamma   90.00
#
_symmetry.space_group_name_H-M   'P 1'
#
loop_
_entity.id
_entity.type
_entity.pdbx_description
1 polymer ?
#
loop_
_entity_poly.entity_id
_entity_poly.type
_entity_poly.pdbx_seq_one_letter_code
_entity_poly.pdbx_strand_id
1 'polypeptide(L)'
;MALWASASELNYSPAVVSLASQLFASGSWRKTTAFADAENRFMKLVAEVKNCNALTVYGEYLFQDGKYDQAVAMLNQALNVDDGVFEWKRKCLLCLAKSYAKLGRAHEAKKTLELLGDPEADAELDQLLRSSDAEMTRQQLYTDAVKGKHDLFTQLAEMEFEREAKETDVELKKNHHLWGLEWSRLADPGAKF
;
A
#
# COMPACT_ATOMS: atom_id res chain seq x y z
N MET A 1 4.93 -14.10 -22.50
CA MET A 1 3.45 -13.91 -22.54
C MET A 1 2.73 -15.06 -23.23
N ALA A 2 3.14 -15.51 -24.44
CA ALA A 2 2.41 -16.54 -25.19
C ALA A 2 2.20 -17.88 -24.42
N LEU A 3 3.21 -18.42 -23.75
CA LEU A 3 3.11 -19.71 -23.04
C LEU A 3 2.08 -19.70 -21.88
N TRP A 4 2.01 -18.59 -21.14
CA TRP A 4 1.12 -18.42 -19.99
C TRP A 4 -0.33 -18.23 -20.41
N ALA A 5 -0.57 -17.55 -21.53
CA ALA A 5 -1.90 -17.38 -22.11
C ALA A 5 -2.47 -18.74 -22.54
N SER A 6 -1.68 -19.57 -23.24
CA SER A 6 -2.12 -20.90 -23.69
C SER A 6 -2.39 -21.88 -22.54
N ALA A 7 -1.58 -21.85 -21.47
CA ALA A 7 -1.79 -22.70 -20.29
C ALA A 7 -2.97 -22.21 -19.42
N SER A 8 -3.22 -20.90 -19.38
CA SER A 8 -4.39 -20.30 -18.75
C SER A 8 -5.69 -20.72 -19.45
N GLU A 9 -5.69 -20.76 -20.79
CA GLU A 9 -6.80 -21.28 -21.60
C GLU A 9 -7.13 -22.74 -21.24
N LEU A 10 -6.11 -23.55 -20.93
CA LEU A 10 -6.22 -24.95 -20.49
C LEU A 10 -6.57 -25.15 -19.00
N ASN A 11 -6.97 -24.08 -18.29
CA ASN A 11 -7.45 -24.11 -16.91
C ASN A 11 -6.39 -24.46 -15.85
N TYR A 12 -5.11 -24.17 -16.14
CA TYR A 12 -4.03 -24.33 -15.17
C TYR A 12 -3.95 -23.12 -14.23
N SER A 13 -4.43 -23.28 -12.98
CA SER A 13 -4.54 -22.19 -12.00
C SER A 13 -3.26 -21.37 -11.78
N PRO A 14 -2.05 -21.95 -11.72
CA PRO A 14 -0.83 -21.16 -11.58
C PRO A 14 -0.55 -20.20 -12.75
N ALA A 15 -0.97 -20.57 -13.97
CA ALA A 15 -0.81 -19.69 -15.14
C ALA A 15 -1.79 -18.52 -15.11
N VAL A 16 -3.03 -18.76 -14.67
CA VAL A 16 -4.03 -17.69 -14.44
C VAL A 16 -3.50 -16.69 -13.41
N VAL A 17 -2.96 -17.17 -12.28
CA VAL A 17 -2.41 -16.32 -11.21
C VAL A 17 -1.20 -15.51 -11.68
N SER A 18 -0.28 -16.15 -12.40
CA SER A 18 0.90 -15.48 -12.97
C SER A 18 0.54 -14.39 -13.97
N LEU A 19 -0.42 -14.66 -14.86
CA LEU A 19 -0.90 -13.68 -15.83
C LEU A 19 -1.57 -12.50 -15.12
N ALA A 20 -2.44 -12.75 -14.15
CA ALA A 20 -3.08 -11.68 -13.37
C ALA A 20 -2.04 -10.78 -12.68
N SER A 21 -1.01 -11.37 -12.05
CA SER A 21 0.08 -10.60 -11.45
C SER A 21 0.80 -9.69 -12.46
N GLN A 22 1.00 -10.14 -13.70
CA GLN A 22 1.60 -9.32 -14.76
C GLN A 22 0.66 -8.21 -15.23
N LEU A 23 -0.64 -8.49 -15.32
CA LEU A 23 -1.65 -7.50 -15.70
C LEU A 23 -1.78 -6.40 -14.65
N PHE A 24 -1.68 -6.73 -13.35
CA PHE A 24 -1.61 -5.73 -12.29
C PHE A 24 -0.35 -4.89 -12.38
N ALA A 25 0.82 -5.51 -12.48
CA ALA A 25 2.11 -4.81 -12.55
C ALA A 25 2.23 -3.89 -13.78
N SER A 26 1.67 -4.29 -14.92
CA SER A 26 1.64 -3.46 -16.14
C SER A 26 0.48 -2.44 -16.15
N GLY A 27 -0.40 -2.48 -15.16
CA GLY A 27 -1.63 -1.70 -15.13
C GLY A 27 -2.60 -2.03 -16.26
N SER A 28 -2.48 -3.19 -16.90
CA SER A 28 -3.34 -3.62 -18.03
C SER A 28 -4.63 -4.33 -17.58
N TRP A 29 -4.77 -4.59 -16.28
CA TRP A 29 -5.94 -5.23 -15.69
C TRP A 29 -7.24 -4.54 -16.10
N ARG A 30 -8.15 -5.30 -16.71
CA ARG A 30 -9.46 -4.88 -17.23
C ARG A 30 -9.42 -3.76 -18.27
N LYS A 31 -8.27 -3.50 -18.88
CA LYS A 31 -8.13 -2.47 -19.93
C LYS A 31 -8.36 -3.00 -21.34
N THR A 32 -8.26 -4.32 -21.55
CA THR A 32 -8.36 -4.93 -22.87
C THR A 32 -9.25 -6.18 -22.81
N THR A 33 -10.01 -6.43 -23.88
CA THR A 33 -10.86 -7.62 -23.97
C THR A 33 -10.07 -8.91 -24.19
N ALA A 34 -8.82 -8.81 -24.66
CA ALA A 34 -7.96 -9.95 -24.96
C ALA A 34 -7.67 -10.86 -23.74
N PHE A 35 -7.79 -10.34 -22.52
CA PHE A 35 -7.54 -11.09 -21.28
C PHE A 35 -8.79 -11.36 -20.46
N ALA A 36 -9.99 -10.98 -20.93
CA ALA A 36 -11.22 -11.01 -20.13
C ALA A 36 -11.51 -12.38 -19.51
N ASP A 37 -11.27 -13.47 -20.25
CA ASP A 37 -11.48 -14.83 -19.74
C ASP A 37 -10.52 -15.19 -18.60
N ALA A 38 -9.24 -14.82 -18.72
CA ALA A 38 -8.25 -15.07 -17.67
C ALA A 38 -8.53 -14.21 -16.43
N GLU A 39 -8.95 -12.96 -16.62
CA GLU A 39 -9.35 -12.06 -15.54
C GLU A 39 -10.57 -12.60 -14.78
N ASN A 40 -11.59 -13.07 -15.50
CA ASN A 40 -12.79 -13.69 -14.91
C ASN A 40 -12.44 -14.97 -14.14
N ARG A 41 -11.58 -15.82 -14.69
CA ARG A 41 -11.08 -17.04 -14.01
C ARG A 41 -10.30 -16.68 -12.75
N PHE A 42 -9.43 -15.68 -12.81
CA PHE A 42 -8.69 -15.20 -11.64
C PHE A 42 -9.65 -14.71 -10.54
N MET A 43 -10.64 -13.88 -10.90
CA MET A 43 -11.62 -13.40 -9.94
C MET A 43 -12.46 -14.54 -9.34
N LYS A 44 -12.72 -15.61 -10.09
CA LYS A 44 -13.35 -16.82 -9.56
C LYS A 44 -12.47 -17.52 -8.52
N LEU A 45 -11.17 -17.66 -8.78
CA LEU A 45 -10.22 -18.23 -7.80
C LEU A 45 -10.19 -17.42 -6.50
N VAL A 46 -10.20 -16.08 -6.61
CA VAL A 46 -10.26 -15.17 -5.45
C VAL A 46 -11.59 -15.35 -4.70
N ALA A 47 -12.72 -15.35 -5.40
CA ALA A 47 -14.05 -15.48 -4.80
C ALA A 47 -14.28 -16.82 -4.09
N GLU A 48 -13.65 -17.88 -4.58
CA GLU A 48 -13.74 -19.21 -3.95
C GLU A 48 -12.88 -19.35 -2.69
N VAL A 49 -11.94 -18.43 -2.43
CA VAL A 49 -11.03 -18.41 -1.27
C VAL A 49 -10.31 -19.76 -1.09
N LYS A 50 -9.85 -20.34 -2.19
CA LYS A 50 -9.23 -21.68 -2.24
C LYS A 50 -7.80 -21.70 -2.76
N ASN A 51 -7.27 -20.55 -3.17
CA ASN A 51 -5.94 -20.47 -3.75
C ASN A 51 -5.13 -19.38 -3.05
N CYS A 52 -4.17 -19.78 -2.22
CA CYS A 52 -3.38 -18.85 -1.40
C CYS A 52 -2.59 -17.86 -2.28
N ASN A 53 -2.10 -18.32 -3.43
CA ASN A 53 -1.36 -17.48 -4.37
C ASN A 53 -2.28 -16.44 -5.05
N ALA A 54 -3.47 -16.82 -5.50
CA ALA A 54 -4.45 -15.88 -6.08
C ALA A 54 -4.87 -14.79 -5.08
N LEU A 55 -5.14 -15.18 -3.84
CA LEU A 55 -5.45 -14.25 -2.75
C LEU A 55 -4.27 -13.30 -2.46
N THR A 56 -3.04 -13.82 -2.50
CA THR A 56 -1.83 -13.00 -2.35
C THR A 56 -1.71 -11.95 -3.45
N VAL A 57 -1.93 -12.32 -4.71
CA VAL A 57 -1.89 -11.39 -5.84
C VAL A 57 -2.95 -10.32 -5.72
N TYR A 58 -4.16 -10.72 -5.37
CA TYR A 58 -5.25 -9.77 -5.26
C TYR A 58 -5.06 -8.83 -4.06
N GLY A 59 -4.53 -9.34 -2.94
CA GLY A 59 -4.13 -8.54 -1.80
C GLY A 59 -3.07 -7.48 -2.15
N GLU A 60 -2.07 -7.84 -2.95
CA GLU A 60 -1.07 -6.88 -3.45
C GLU A 60 -1.70 -5.82 -4.36
N TYR A 61 -2.60 -6.21 -5.26
CA TYR A 61 -3.34 -5.25 -6.09
C TYR A 61 -4.15 -4.26 -5.24
N LEU A 62 -4.85 -4.75 -4.20
CA LEU A 62 -5.58 -3.90 -3.26
C LEU A 62 -4.66 -2.94 -2.49
N PHE A 63 -3.47 -3.40 -2.10
CA PHE A 63 -2.46 -2.55 -1.47
C PHE A 63 -1.99 -1.43 -2.42
N GLN A 64 -1.71 -1.76 -3.69
CA GLN A 64 -1.31 -0.78 -4.70
C GLN A 64 -2.41 0.25 -4.98
N ASP A 65 -3.68 -0.16 -4.89
CA ASP A 65 -4.86 0.70 -5.01
C ASP A 65 -5.20 1.48 -3.72
N GLY A 66 -4.34 1.41 -2.69
CA GLY A 66 -4.50 2.12 -1.41
C GLY A 66 -5.56 1.54 -0.48
N LYS A 67 -6.16 0.39 -0.82
CA LYS A 67 -7.21 -0.29 -0.03
C LYS A 67 -6.58 -1.19 1.03
N TYR A 68 -5.84 -0.60 1.96
CA TYR A 68 -5.00 -1.33 2.92
C TYR A 68 -5.78 -2.30 3.82
N ASP A 69 -6.96 -1.92 4.32
CA ASP A 69 -7.79 -2.83 5.13
C ASP A 69 -8.25 -4.07 4.34
N GLN A 70 -8.62 -3.89 3.08
CA GLN A 70 -9.04 -5.00 2.21
C GLN A 70 -7.84 -5.88 1.85
N ALA A 71 -6.67 -5.28 1.62
CA ALA A 71 -5.42 -6.01 1.43
C ALA A 71 -5.10 -6.89 2.65
N VAL A 72 -5.15 -6.33 3.85
CA VAL A 72 -4.95 -7.09 5.11
C VAL A 72 -5.92 -8.26 5.21
N ALA A 73 -7.21 -8.06 4.96
CA ALA A 73 -8.21 -9.11 5.01
C ALA A 73 -7.89 -10.25 4.02
N MET A 74 -7.56 -9.89 2.78
CA MET A 74 -7.25 -10.84 1.70
C MET A 74 -5.96 -11.64 1.97
N LEU A 75 -4.91 -10.97 2.44
CA LEU A 75 -3.62 -11.58 2.73
C LEU A 75 -3.68 -12.49 3.97
N ASN A 76 -4.45 -12.12 4.99
CA ASN A 76 -4.73 -13.02 6.11
C ASN A 76 -5.53 -14.25 5.66
N GLN A 77 -6.48 -14.12 4.73
CA GLN A 77 -7.15 -15.29 4.15
C GLN A 77 -6.15 -16.20 3.43
N ALA A 78 -5.23 -15.63 2.64
CA ALA A 78 -4.19 -16.41 1.95
C ALA A 78 -3.35 -17.26 2.92
N LEU A 79 -2.99 -16.72 4.09
CA LEU A 79 -2.24 -17.44 5.14
C LEU A 79 -3.02 -18.57 5.82
N ASN A 80 -4.35 -18.59 5.70
CA ASN A 80 -5.22 -19.59 6.31
C ASN A 80 -5.69 -20.67 5.31
N VAL A 81 -5.43 -20.50 4.02
CA VAL A 81 -5.74 -21.50 3.00
C VAL A 81 -4.65 -22.56 2.99
N ASP A 82 -5.05 -23.82 3.19
CA ASP A 82 -4.18 -24.98 2.96
C ASP A 82 -4.51 -25.58 1.59
N ASP A 83 -3.83 -25.10 0.55
CA ASP A 83 -3.90 -25.63 -0.82
C ASP A 83 -2.67 -26.45 -1.23
N GLY A 84 -1.83 -26.80 -0.25
CA GLY A 84 -0.64 -27.64 -0.40
C GLY A 84 0.63 -26.92 -0.87
N VAL A 85 0.54 -25.83 -1.66
CA VAL A 85 1.74 -25.12 -2.17
C VAL A 85 1.57 -23.60 -2.13
N PHE A 86 2.11 -23.00 -1.07
CA PHE A 86 2.15 -21.55 -0.91
C PHE A 86 3.46 -20.94 -1.44
N GLU A 87 3.63 -20.99 -2.76
CA GLU A 87 4.82 -20.46 -3.45
C GLU A 87 5.08 -18.99 -3.09
N TRP A 88 4.02 -18.17 -2.99
CA TRP A 88 4.15 -16.73 -2.81
C TRP A 88 4.02 -16.29 -1.35
N LYS A 89 4.28 -17.19 -0.38
CA LYS A 89 4.17 -16.89 1.05
C LYS A 89 5.03 -15.71 1.50
N ARG A 90 6.29 -15.62 1.02
CA ARG A 90 7.18 -14.48 1.32
C ARG A 90 6.57 -13.17 0.84
N LYS A 91 6.05 -13.15 -0.39
CA LYS A 91 5.36 -11.99 -0.97
C LYS A 91 4.11 -11.61 -0.18
N CYS A 92 3.32 -12.61 0.24
CA CYS A 92 2.14 -12.41 1.09
C CYS A 92 2.50 -11.74 2.41
N LEU A 93 3.48 -12.27 3.14
CA LEU A 93 3.91 -11.73 4.43
C LEU A 93 4.46 -10.31 4.30
N LEU A 94 5.29 -10.06 3.28
CA LEU A 94 5.84 -8.73 3.05
C LEU A 94 4.74 -7.70 2.73
N CYS A 95 3.80 -8.05 1.85
CA CYS A 95 2.68 -7.18 1.51
C CYS A 95 1.76 -6.94 2.71
N LEU A 96 1.56 -7.96 3.55
CA LEU A 96 0.75 -7.86 4.77
C LEU A 96 1.41 -6.93 5.80
N ALA A 97 2.72 -7.06 6.03
CA ALA A 97 3.47 -6.18 6.91
C ALA A 97 3.40 -4.72 6.45
N LYS A 98 3.60 -4.46 5.14
CA LYS A 98 3.46 -3.12 4.55
C LYS A 98 2.04 -2.58 4.71
N SER A 99 1.02 -3.42 4.51
CA SER A 99 -0.39 -3.02 4.68
C SER A 99 -0.70 -2.64 6.13
N TYR A 100 -0.23 -3.42 7.11
CA TYR A 100 -0.36 -3.06 8.52
C TYR A 100 0.33 -1.74 8.85
N ALA A 101 1.55 -1.55 8.35
CA ALA A 101 2.29 -0.32 8.60
C ALA A 101 1.60 0.91 7.99
N LYS A 102 1.02 0.81 6.78
CA LYS A 102 0.19 1.87 6.19
C LYS A 102 -1.09 2.19 6.97
N LEU A 103 -1.57 1.25 7.79
CA LEU A 103 -2.69 1.45 8.70
C LEU A 103 -2.25 1.94 10.09
N GLY A 104 -0.96 2.23 10.31
CA GLY A 104 -0.44 2.58 11.64
C GLY A 104 -0.35 1.41 12.62
N ARG A 105 -0.58 0.18 12.15
CA ARG A 105 -0.58 -1.05 12.96
C ARG A 105 0.83 -1.62 13.08
N ALA A 106 1.70 -0.85 13.73
CA ALA A 106 3.14 -1.12 13.79
C ALA A 106 3.50 -2.46 14.45
N HIS A 107 2.76 -2.84 15.49
CA HIS A 107 2.99 -4.10 16.20
C HIS A 107 2.71 -5.32 15.30
N GLU A 108 1.57 -5.34 14.60
CA GLU A 108 1.24 -6.41 13.67
C GLU A 108 2.18 -6.46 12.47
N ALA A 109 2.62 -5.30 11.99
CA ALA A 109 3.60 -5.23 10.91
C ALA A 109 4.92 -5.91 11.30
N LYS A 110 5.48 -5.59 12.47
CA LYS A 110 6.72 -6.20 12.99
C LYS A 110 6.57 -7.69 13.22
N LYS A 111 5.48 -8.12 13.88
CA LYS A 111 5.19 -9.55 14.09
C LYS A 111 5.10 -10.33 12.77
N THR A 112 4.59 -9.70 11.72
CA THR A 112 4.50 -10.34 10.39
C THR A 112 5.90 -10.55 9.76
N LEU A 113 6.85 -9.64 9.98
CA LEU A 113 8.22 -9.81 9.52
C LEU A 113 9.03 -10.81 10.33
N GLU A 114 8.78 -10.91 11.63
CA GLU A 114 9.36 -11.97 12.47
C GLU A 114 9.01 -13.37 11.90
N LEU A 115 7.81 -13.54 11.36
CA LEU A 115 7.40 -14.76 10.65
C LEU A 115 8.11 -14.96 9.31
N LEU A 116 8.58 -13.88 8.68
CA LEU A 116 9.31 -13.91 7.42
C LEU A 116 10.78 -14.26 7.61
N GLY A 117 11.41 -13.76 8.69
CA GLY A 117 12.81 -14.01 9.01
C GLY A 117 13.81 -13.37 8.04
N ASP A 118 13.46 -12.23 7.44
CA ASP A 118 14.22 -11.56 6.38
C ASP A 118 14.70 -10.16 6.83
N PRO A 119 15.99 -9.97 7.11
CA PRO A 119 16.53 -8.70 7.61
C PRO A 119 16.37 -7.51 6.65
N GLU A 120 16.31 -7.76 5.33
CA GLU A 120 16.13 -6.69 4.35
C GLU A 120 14.71 -6.11 4.41
N ALA A 121 13.73 -6.97 4.71
CA ALA A 121 12.35 -6.56 4.90
C ALA A 121 12.17 -5.70 6.16
N ASP A 122 12.97 -5.96 7.21
CA ASP A 122 12.95 -5.17 8.45
C ASP A 122 13.37 -3.71 8.19
N ALA A 123 14.45 -3.50 7.43
CA ALA A 123 14.94 -2.16 7.11
C ALA A 123 13.94 -1.35 6.28
N GLU A 124 13.31 -1.98 5.27
CA GLU A 124 12.27 -1.34 4.46
C GLU A 124 11.06 -0.96 5.32
N LEU A 125 10.64 -1.84 6.22
CA LEU A 125 9.49 -1.58 7.09
C LEU A 125 9.77 -0.48 8.11
N ASP A 126 10.98 -0.43 8.69
CA ASP A 126 11.36 0.63 9.63
C ASP A 126 11.30 2.03 9.00
N GLN A 127 11.68 2.15 7.73
CA GLN A 127 11.51 3.39 6.98
C GLN A 127 10.02 3.69 6.75
N LEU A 128 9.25 2.67 6.36
CA LEU A 128 7.84 2.82 6.06
C LEU A 128 7.00 3.18 7.29
N LEU A 129 7.29 2.60 8.45
CA LEU A 129 6.65 2.92 9.73
C LEU A 129 6.92 4.37 10.14
N ARG A 130 8.18 4.82 10.07
CA ARG A 130 8.53 6.22 10.33
C ARG A 130 7.77 7.17 9.41
N SER A 131 7.65 6.83 8.12
CA SER A 131 6.89 7.64 7.17
C SER A 131 5.39 7.68 7.47
N SER A 132 4.82 6.53 7.88
CA SER A 132 3.40 6.42 8.19
C SER A 132 3.04 7.17 9.47
N ASP A 133 3.86 7.05 10.51
CA ASP A 133 3.67 7.78 11.77
C ASP A 133 3.73 9.29 11.55
N ALA A 134 4.66 9.76 10.71
CA ALA A 134 4.76 11.17 10.35
C ALA A 134 3.51 11.67 9.60
N GLU A 135 2.97 10.90 8.66
CA GLU A 135 1.75 11.27 7.93
C GLU A 135 0.49 11.23 8.82
N MET A 136 0.34 10.22 9.67
CA MET A 136 -0.77 10.16 10.63
C MET A 136 -0.72 11.34 11.60
N THR A 137 0.47 11.70 12.08
CA THR A 137 0.68 12.87 12.94
C THR A 137 0.26 14.15 12.21
N ARG A 138 0.71 14.32 10.96
CA ARG A 138 0.33 15.46 10.11
C ARG A 138 -1.19 15.55 9.92
N GLN A 139 -1.84 14.44 9.61
CA GLN A 139 -3.29 14.38 9.42
C GLN A 139 -4.08 14.69 10.70
N GLN A 140 -3.61 14.19 11.84
CA GLN A 140 -4.22 14.47 13.14
C GLN A 140 -4.08 15.94 13.51
N LEU A 141 -2.88 16.52 13.34
CA LEU A 141 -2.64 17.95 13.57
C LEU A 141 -3.55 18.81 12.70
N TYR A 142 -3.68 18.50 11.41
CA TYR A 142 -4.59 19.20 10.51
C TYR A 142 -6.05 19.10 10.95
N THR A 143 -6.50 17.90 11.31
CA THR A 143 -7.88 17.66 11.77
C THR A 143 -8.20 18.48 13.03
N ASP A 144 -7.26 18.52 13.97
CA ASP A 144 -7.41 19.29 15.21
C ASP A 144 -7.30 20.81 14.99
N ALA A 145 -6.44 21.25 14.06
CA ALA A 145 -6.32 22.65 13.67
C ALA A 145 -7.64 23.17 13.09
N VAL A 146 -8.24 22.43 12.16
CA VAL A 146 -9.54 22.75 11.56
C VAL A 146 -10.67 22.74 12.59
N LYS A 147 -10.56 21.94 13.67
CA LYS A 147 -11.52 21.93 14.80
C LYS A 147 -11.37 23.10 15.78
N GLY A 148 -10.44 24.03 15.52
CA GLY A 148 -10.33 25.29 16.25
C GLY A 148 -9.03 25.50 17.02
N LYS A 149 -8.12 24.52 17.03
CA LYS A 149 -6.77 24.67 17.63
C LYS A 149 -5.81 25.29 16.60
N HIS A 150 -6.04 26.56 16.27
CA HIS A 150 -5.33 27.25 15.17
C HIS A 150 -3.80 27.27 15.36
N ASP A 151 -3.31 27.26 16.60
CA ASP A 151 -1.89 27.15 16.96
C ASP A 151 -1.20 25.91 16.35
N LEU A 152 -1.95 24.86 16.01
CA LEU A 152 -1.43 23.65 15.36
C LEU A 152 -1.06 23.86 13.90
N PHE A 153 -1.54 24.93 13.25
CA PHE A 153 -1.06 25.30 11.91
C PHE A 153 0.41 25.72 11.93
N THR A 154 0.91 26.28 13.05
CA THR A 154 2.35 26.56 13.21
C THR A 154 3.17 25.28 13.19
N GLN A 155 2.73 24.24 13.91
CA GLN A 155 3.42 22.95 13.95
C GLN A 155 3.41 22.27 12.59
N LEU A 156 2.30 22.36 11.86
CA LEU A 156 2.22 21.89 10.49
C LEU A 156 3.23 22.63 9.60
N ALA A 157 3.29 23.96 9.68
CA ALA A 157 4.23 24.76 8.89
C ALA A 157 5.69 24.36 9.14
N GLU A 158 6.07 24.21 10.41
CA GLU A 158 7.41 23.74 10.81
C GLU A 158 7.74 22.38 10.21
N MET A 159 6.79 21.43 10.21
CA MET A 159 6.99 20.11 9.60
C MET A 159 7.28 20.19 8.10
N GLU A 160 6.64 21.08 7.33
CA GLU A 160 6.91 21.19 5.88
C GLU A 160 8.23 21.91 5.62
N PHE A 161 8.60 22.91 6.41
CA PHE A 161 9.93 23.54 6.27
C PHE A 161 11.05 22.55 6.61
N GLU A 162 10.85 21.66 7.59
CA GLU A 162 11.78 20.56 7.83
C GLU A 162 11.86 19.57 6.67
N ARG A 163 10.74 19.27 6.01
CA ARG A 163 10.70 18.41 4.81
C ARG A 163 11.40 19.07 3.64
N GLU A 164 11.13 20.35 3.39
CA GLU A 164 11.82 21.17 2.38
C GLU A 164 13.35 21.13 2.58
N ALA A 165 13.82 21.24 3.82
CA ALA A 165 15.24 21.24 4.14
C ALA A 165 15.92 19.89 3.84
N LYS A 166 15.19 18.78 4.01
CA LYS A 166 15.68 17.41 3.81
C LYS A 166 15.46 16.92 2.37
N GLU A 167 14.57 17.54 1.61
CA GLU A 167 14.22 17.15 0.25
C GLU A 167 15.31 17.54 -0.77
N THR A 168 15.59 16.60 -1.67
CA THR A 168 16.59 16.72 -2.73
C THR A 168 15.96 16.95 -4.10
N ASP A 169 14.71 16.55 -4.29
CA ASP A 169 13.93 16.84 -5.50
C ASP A 169 13.47 18.31 -5.53
N VAL A 170 13.72 19.00 -6.65
CA VAL A 170 13.45 20.44 -6.78
C VAL A 170 11.96 20.77 -6.74
N GLU A 171 11.12 19.94 -7.34
CA GLU A 171 9.68 20.17 -7.43
C GLU A 171 9.00 19.90 -6.09
N LEU A 172 9.34 18.77 -5.45
CA LEU A 172 8.84 18.42 -4.12
C LEU A 172 9.30 19.44 -3.08
N LYS A 173 10.55 19.88 -3.14
CA LYS A 173 11.07 20.93 -2.25
C LYS A 173 10.25 22.21 -2.36
N LYS A 174 9.95 22.66 -3.58
CA LYS A 174 9.09 23.83 -3.80
C LYS A 174 7.67 23.61 -3.24
N ASN A 175 7.12 22.42 -3.40
CA ASN A 175 5.79 22.10 -2.87
C ASN A 175 5.76 22.13 -1.34
N HIS A 176 6.77 21.57 -0.66
CA HIS A 176 6.91 21.65 0.79
C HIS A 176 7.00 23.12 1.25
N HIS A 177 7.80 23.93 0.57
CA HIS A 177 7.89 25.36 0.87
C HIS A 177 6.54 26.08 0.79
N LEU A 178 5.76 25.84 -0.28
CA LEU A 178 4.45 26.46 -0.47
C LEU A 178 3.45 26.04 0.62
N TRP A 179 3.43 24.76 1.00
CA TRP A 179 2.57 24.30 2.10
C TRP A 179 2.99 24.88 3.45
N GLY A 180 4.29 25.00 3.71
CA GLY A 180 4.82 25.66 4.92
C GLY A 180 4.37 27.12 5.05
N LEU A 181 4.36 27.86 3.94
CA LEU A 181 3.85 29.23 3.89
C LEU A 181 2.33 29.29 4.11
N GLU A 182 1.55 28.43 3.46
CA GLU A 182 0.10 28.42 3.61
C GLU A 182 -0.33 28.09 5.05
N TRP A 183 0.33 27.14 5.70
CA TRP A 183 0.04 26.83 7.09
C TRP A 183 0.50 27.93 8.04
N SER A 184 1.63 28.58 7.76
CA SER A 184 2.06 29.77 8.50
C SER A 184 1.03 30.90 8.41
N ARG A 185 0.42 31.09 7.22
CA ARG A 185 -0.67 32.05 7.01
C ARG A 185 -1.93 31.68 7.80
N LEU A 186 -2.33 30.41 7.81
CA LEU A 186 -3.48 29.92 8.56
C LEU A 186 -3.28 29.98 10.08
N ALA A 187 -2.04 29.98 10.54
CA ALA A 187 -1.69 30.15 11.95
C ALA A 187 -1.80 31.60 12.43
N ASP A 188 -1.76 32.60 11.54
CA ASP A 188 -1.84 34.01 11.90
C ASP A 188 -3.30 34.43 12.17
N PRO A 189 -3.67 34.80 13.42
CA PRO A 189 -5.02 35.24 13.76
C PRO A 189 -5.44 36.54 13.04
N GLY A 190 -4.47 37.30 12.50
CA GLY A 190 -4.68 38.55 11.78
C GLY A 190 -4.71 38.42 10.26
N ALA A 191 -4.53 37.21 9.70
CA ALA A 191 -4.55 36.99 8.27
C ALA A 191 -5.96 37.28 7.70
N LYS A 192 -6.04 38.21 6.76
CA LYS A 192 -7.29 38.52 6.04
C LYS A 192 -7.55 37.43 4.99
N PHE A 193 -8.76 36.86 5.02
CA PHE A 193 -9.27 35.89 4.04
C PHE A 193 -9.83 36.57 2.80
#